data_AF-S8FD15-F1
#
_entry.id   AF-S8FD15-F1
#
_cell.length_a   1.000
_cell.length_b   1.000
_cell.length_c   1.000
_cell.angle_alpha   90.00
_cell.angle_beta   90.00
_cell.angle_gamma   90.00
#
_symmetry.space_group_name_H-M   'P 1'
#
loop_
_entity.id
_entity.type
_entity.pdbx_description
1 polymer ?
#
loop_
_entity_poly.entity_id
_entity_poly.type
_entity_poly.pdbx_seq_one_letter_code
_entity_poly.pdbx_strand_id
1 'polypeptide(L)'
;MVREIRLEEMPASSQPSFNLSSTPPPKDSAQDTKLEMPPREVIEEQAKELERMTPERPGRLQSSLMEFAFVWVTPYPDDLWRKMIAICIVWPTSLVEEWFHFRRGTAVRAAKTQRQHHPFRKQHDLTPAVVDGRSVDLRCTALQDGEPWTDERFYTLVCGHYELIRAKWERRYEQIEYEAHIVREYRKRIARGEMDA
;
A
#
# COMPACT_ATOMS: atom_id res chain seq x y z
N MET A 1 -20.70 -22.06 -50.73
CA MET A 1 -19.30 -21.59 -50.63
C MET A 1 -19.21 -20.72 -49.38
N VAL A 2 -18.93 -21.33 -48.24
CA VAL A 2 -18.92 -20.68 -46.91
C VAL A 2 -17.44 -20.43 -46.58
N ARG A 3 -17.06 -19.18 -46.37
CA ARG A 3 -15.69 -18.82 -45.92
C ARG A 3 -15.68 -18.80 -44.40
N GLU A 4 -14.84 -19.66 -43.82
CA GLU A 4 -14.50 -19.67 -42.39
C GLU A 4 -13.87 -18.33 -41.99
N ILE A 5 -14.37 -17.75 -40.89
CA ILE A 5 -13.73 -16.63 -40.21
C ILE A 5 -12.81 -17.25 -39.15
N ARG A 6 -11.49 -17.14 -39.34
CA ARG A 6 -10.50 -17.39 -38.29
C ARG A 6 -10.68 -16.33 -37.22
N LEU A 7 -11.07 -16.76 -36.02
CA LEU A 7 -10.90 -15.97 -34.80
C LEU A 7 -9.40 -15.93 -34.49
N GLU A 8 -8.76 -14.79 -34.75
CA GLU A 8 -7.43 -14.52 -34.20
C GLU A 8 -7.58 -14.31 -32.69
N GLU A 9 -6.79 -15.07 -31.94
CA GLU A 9 -6.68 -15.01 -30.50
C GLU A 9 -6.22 -13.61 -30.06
N MET A 10 -7.03 -12.94 -29.24
CA MET A 10 -6.61 -11.71 -28.58
C MET A 10 -5.48 -12.03 -27.59
N PRO A 11 -4.38 -11.26 -27.56
CA PRO A 11 -3.31 -11.50 -26.60
C PRO A 11 -3.80 -11.29 -25.17
N ALA A 12 -3.40 -12.23 -24.32
CA ALA A 12 -3.68 -12.24 -22.89
C ALA A 12 -3.42 -10.87 -22.26
N SER A 13 -4.46 -10.39 -21.56
CA SER A 13 -4.48 -9.28 -20.62
C SER A 13 -3.12 -9.06 -19.95
N SER A 14 -2.49 -7.93 -20.27
CA SER A 14 -1.29 -7.43 -19.64
C SER A 14 -1.59 -7.08 -18.19
N GLN A 15 -1.34 -8.02 -17.28
CA GLN A 15 -1.17 -7.66 -15.87
C GLN A 15 0.07 -6.77 -15.75
N PRO A 16 -0.01 -5.61 -15.09
CA PRO A 16 1.18 -4.83 -14.79
C PRO A 16 2.03 -5.61 -13.78
N SER A 17 3.16 -6.13 -14.25
CA SER A 17 4.25 -6.61 -13.41
C SER A 17 4.84 -5.43 -12.65
N PHE A 18 4.45 -5.28 -11.38
CA PHE A 18 5.13 -4.35 -10.48
C PHE A 18 6.49 -4.96 -10.11
N ASN A 19 7.54 -4.51 -10.79
CA ASN A 19 8.91 -4.63 -10.30
C ASN A 19 9.03 -3.74 -9.05
N LEU A 20 8.77 -4.32 -7.87
CA LEU A 20 9.25 -3.77 -6.62
C LEU A 20 10.78 -3.94 -6.63
N SER A 21 11.47 -2.89 -7.08
CA SER A 21 12.91 -2.73 -6.88
C SER A 21 13.28 -3.17 -5.47
N SER A 22 14.27 -4.06 -5.36
CA SER A 22 14.78 -4.66 -4.12
C SER A 22 15.54 -3.69 -3.23
N THR A 23 15.24 -2.39 -3.32
CA THR A 23 15.95 -1.35 -2.58
C THR A 23 15.13 -1.03 -1.33
N PRO A 24 15.68 -1.18 -0.11
CA PRO A 24 15.01 -0.72 1.10
C PRO A 24 14.73 0.79 0.99
N PRO A 25 13.69 1.30 1.68
CA PRO A 25 13.43 2.73 1.68
C PRO A 25 14.66 3.48 2.19
N PRO A 26 15.01 4.64 1.59
CA PRO A 26 16.16 5.42 2.02
C PRO A 26 15.97 5.88 3.47
N LYS A 27 17.04 5.76 4.27
CA LYS A 27 17.18 6.42 5.55
C LYS A 27 17.37 7.91 5.27
N ASP A 28 16.56 8.74 5.90
CA ASP A 28 16.65 10.20 5.98
C ASP A 28 16.33 11.00 4.72
N SER A 29 15.14 11.63 4.74
CA SER A 29 14.90 13.03 4.34
C SER A 29 13.40 13.31 4.38
N ALA A 30 12.86 13.59 5.57
CA ALA A 30 11.57 14.26 5.71
C ALA A 30 11.58 15.11 6.98
N GLN A 31 11.14 16.36 6.84
CA GLN A 31 11.08 17.39 7.87
C GLN A 31 10.33 16.91 9.13
N ASP A 32 10.76 17.42 10.28
CA ASP A 32 10.28 17.17 11.65
C ASP A 32 8.79 17.52 11.89
N THR A 33 7.87 16.84 11.22
CA THR A 33 6.55 16.63 11.78
C THR A 33 6.62 15.28 12.49
N LYS A 34 6.98 15.31 13.77
CA LYS A 34 6.98 14.10 14.60
C LYS A 34 5.52 13.62 14.66
N LEU A 35 5.19 12.61 13.88
CA LEU A 35 3.89 11.94 13.91
C LEU A 35 3.79 11.21 15.24
N GLU A 36 3.11 11.80 16.21
CA GLU A 36 2.89 11.16 17.50
C GLU A 36 1.69 10.22 17.41
N MET A 37 1.84 9.02 17.95
CA MET A 37 0.76 8.06 18.04
C MET A 37 -0.35 8.61 18.94
N PRO A 38 -1.62 8.60 18.49
CA PRO A 38 -2.73 8.96 19.34
C PRO A 38 -2.87 7.96 20.50
N PRO A 39 -3.43 8.39 21.65
CA PRO A 39 -3.76 7.48 22.74
C PRO A 39 -4.61 6.31 22.28
N ARG A 40 -4.46 5.14 22.92
CA ARG A 40 -5.15 3.91 22.51
C ARG A 40 -6.67 4.08 22.52
N GLU A 41 -7.22 4.85 23.45
CA GLU A 41 -8.65 5.14 23.53
C GLU A 41 -9.16 5.86 22.28
N VAL A 42 -8.37 6.80 21.76
CA VAL A 42 -8.68 7.54 20.52
C VAL A 42 -8.62 6.60 19.32
N ILE A 43 -7.62 5.71 19.27
CA ILE A 43 -7.52 4.68 18.22
C ILE A 43 -8.77 3.78 18.23
N GLU A 44 -9.21 3.33 19.40
CA GLU A 44 -10.41 2.49 19.54
C GLU A 44 -11.68 3.21 19.09
N GLU A 45 -11.82 4.49 19.45
CA GLU A 45 -12.98 5.29 19.07
C GLU A 45 -13.03 5.52 17.55
N GLN A 46 -11.92 5.96 16.95
CA GLN A 46 -11.83 6.17 15.51
C GLN A 46 -12.04 4.87 14.73
N ALA A 47 -11.48 3.75 15.20
CA ALA A 47 -11.71 2.45 14.57
C ALA A 47 -13.21 2.07 14.58
N LYS A 48 -13.92 2.33 15.68
CA LYS A 48 -15.38 2.09 15.77
C LYS A 48 -16.17 2.98 14.83
N GLU A 49 -15.74 4.21 14.61
CA GLU A 49 -16.37 5.11 13.64
C GLU A 49 -16.17 4.61 12.20
N LEU A 50 -14.96 4.12 11.88
CA LEU A 50 -14.67 3.53 10.57
C LEU A 50 -15.54 2.32 10.26
N GLU A 51 -15.82 1.45 11.24
CA GLU A 51 -16.72 0.30 11.06
C GLU A 51 -18.15 0.68 10.66
N ARG A 52 -18.58 1.93 10.92
CA ARG A 52 -19.92 2.41 10.55
C ARG A 52 -19.97 2.97 9.13
N MET A 53 -18.83 3.14 8.48
CA MET A 53 -18.77 3.66 7.12
C MET A 53 -19.19 2.58 6.12
N THR A 54 -19.89 2.97 5.05
CA THR A 54 -20.13 2.09 3.90
C THR A 54 -18.84 2.03 3.08
N PRO A 55 -18.11 0.90 3.07
CA PRO A 55 -16.79 0.89 2.46
C PRO A 55 -16.89 0.71 0.95
N GLU A 56 -16.17 1.56 0.22
CA GLU A 56 -15.78 1.27 -1.15
C GLU A 56 -14.59 0.30 -1.17
N ARG A 57 -14.30 -0.28 -2.34
CA ARG A 57 -13.08 -1.06 -2.54
C ARG A 57 -11.86 -0.17 -2.26
N PRO A 58 -10.77 -0.74 -1.70
CA PRO A 58 -9.64 0.07 -1.32
C PRO A 58 -9.00 0.68 -2.58
N GLY A 59 -8.80 1.98 -2.56
CA GLY A 59 -8.11 2.72 -3.60
C GLY A 59 -6.65 2.27 -3.74
N ARG A 60 -5.97 2.78 -4.78
CA ARG A 60 -4.56 2.45 -5.03
C ARG A 60 -3.64 2.86 -3.88
N LEU A 61 -3.90 4.02 -3.28
CA LEU A 61 -3.14 4.52 -2.12
C LEU A 61 -3.28 3.58 -0.92
N GLN A 62 -4.54 3.29 -0.54
CA GLN A 62 -4.86 2.43 0.59
C GLN A 62 -4.27 1.03 0.41
N SER A 63 -4.41 0.44 -0.78
CA SER A 63 -3.81 -0.85 -1.13
C SER A 63 -2.29 -0.83 -1.09
N SER A 64 -1.65 0.26 -1.51
CA SER A 64 -0.19 0.39 -1.49
C SER A 64 0.35 0.39 -0.06
N LEU A 65 -0.35 1.05 0.88
CA LEU A 65 0.07 1.05 2.29
C LEU A 65 -0.10 -0.33 2.93
N MET A 66 -1.23 -1.00 2.70
CA MET A 66 -1.45 -2.35 3.21
C MET A 66 -0.41 -3.33 2.66
N GLU A 67 -0.07 -3.22 1.37
CA GLU A 67 0.99 -4.02 0.75
C GLU A 67 2.37 -3.71 1.35
N PHE A 68 2.67 -2.43 1.61
CA PHE A 68 3.90 -2.04 2.29
C PHE A 68 4.03 -2.72 3.66
N ALA A 69 3.00 -2.60 4.51
CA ALA A 69 3.00 -3.24 5.83
C ALA A 69 3.14 -4.78 5.73
N PHE A 70 2.44 -5.41 4.78
CA PHE A 70 2.48 -6.85 4.54
C PHE A 70 3.86 -7.38 4.11
N VAL A 71 4.51 -6.66 3.19
CA VAL A 71 5.79 -7.07 2.60
C VAL A 71 6.94 -6.77 3.56
N TRP A 72 6.94 -5.59 4.17
CA TRP A 72 8.12 -5.07 4.86
C TRP A 72 8.07 -5.22 6.38
N VAL A 73 6.88 -5.27 6.98
CA VAL A 73 6.69 -5.27 8.43
C VAL A 73 6.17 -6.59 8.94
N THR A 74 4.91 -6.92 8.65
CA THR A 74 4.28 -8.16 9.08
C THR A 74 3.08 -8.55 8.20
N PRO A 75 2.94 -9.83 7.83
CA PRO A 75 1.71 -10.34 7.24
C PRO A 75 0.63 -10.67 8.29
N TYR A 76 0.93 -10.52 9.58
CA TYR A 76 0.06 -10.81 10.72
C TYR A 76 -0.03 -9.61 11.67
N PRO A 77 -0.50 -8.44 11.21
CA PRO A 77 -0.75 -7.32 12.13
C PRO A 77 -1.77 -7.75 13.17
N ASP A 78 -1.48 -7.45 14.44
CA ASP A 78 -2.42 -7.67 15.53
C ASP A 78 -3.56 -6.65 15.52
N ASP A 79 -4.45 -6.73 16.50
CA ASP A 79 -5.65 -5.90 16.56
C ASP A 79 -5.34 -4.39 16.60
N LEU A 80 -4.35 -3.98 17.39
CA LEU A 80 -3.98 -2.58 17.52
C LEU A 80 -3.37 -2.06 16.21
N TRP A 81 -2.44 -2.82 15.62
CA TRP A 81 -1.79 -2.44 14.38
C TRP A 81 -2.76 -2.41 13.19
N ARG A 82 -3.76 -3.31 13.16
CA ARG A 82 -4.83 -3.24 12.16
C ARG A 82 -5.65 -1.96 12.29
N LYS A 83 -5.99 -1.52 13.50
CA LYS A 83 -6.70 -0.25 13.74
C LYS A 83 -5.86 0.95 13.31
N MET A 84 -4.56 0.95 13.59
CA MET A 84 -3.66 2.01 13.12
C MET A 84 -3.59 2.09 11.59
N ILE A 85 -3.48 0.95 10.91
CA ILE A 85 -3.55 0.90 9.44
C ILE A 85 -4.90 1.45 8.97
N ALA A 86 -6.01 0.97 9.53
CA ALA A 86 -7.38 1.35 9.20
C ALA A 86 -7.61 2.86 9.31
N ILE A 87 -7.17 3.46 10.42
CA ILE A 87 -7.22 4.91 10.65
C ILE A 87 -6.37 5.65 9.62
N CYS A 88 -5.13 5.20 9.38
CA CYS A 88 -4.23 5.85 8.45
C CYS A 88 -4.79 5.89 7.02
N ILE A 89 -5.45 4.82 6.58
CA ILE A 89 -6.03 4.75 5.23
C ILE A 89 -7.50 5.16 5.17
N VAL A 90 -8.11 5.50 6.31
CA VAL A 90 -9.55 5.78 6.45
C VAL A 90 -10.40 4.66 5.82
N TRP A 91 -10.31 3.45 6.39
CA TRP A 91 -11.02 2.27 5.90
C TRP A 91 -11.38 1.33 7.06
N PRO A 92 -12.48 0.55 7.02
CA PRO A 92 -12.87 -0.31 8.14
C PRO A 92 -11.79 -1.32 8.56
N THR A 93 -11.64 -1.51 9.86
CA THR A 93 -10.65 -2.42 10.46
C THR A 93 -10.94 -3.88 10.08
N SER A 94 -12.21 -4.27 10.06
CA SER A 94 -12.67 -5.59 9.62
C SER A 94 -12.21 -5.89 8.18
N LEU A 95 -12.32 -4.92 7.28
CA LEU A 95 -11.87 -5.07 5.90
C LEU A 95 -10.35 -5.07 5.75
N VAL A 96 -9.63 -4.34 6.59
CA VAL A 96 -8.17 -4.48 6.67
C VAL A 96 -7.80 -5.91 7.08
N GLU A 97 -8.46 -6.48 8.09
CA GLU A 97 -8.23 -7.87 8.49
C GLU A 97 -8.49 -8.86 7.34
N GLU A 98 -9.63 -8.73 6.67
CA GLU A 98 -9.99 -9.55 5.51
C GLU A 98 -8.95 -9.43 4.38
N TRP A 99 -8.48 -8.22 4.10
CA TRP A 99 -7.46 -7.97 3.10
C TRP A 99 -6.17 -8.72 3.42
N PHE A 100 -5.68 -8.64 4.67
CA PHE A 100 -4.47 -9.36 5.09
C PHE A 100 -4.68 -10.87 5.03
N HIS A 101 -5.85 -11.37 5.44
CA HIS A 101 -6.19 -12.78 5.31
C HIS A 101 -6.17 -13.27 3.85
N PHE A 102 -6.83 -12.52 2.96
CA PHE A 102 -6.85 -12.81 1.53
C PHE A 102 -5.45 -12.76 0.91
N ARG A 103 -4.64 -11.77 1.29
CA ARG A 103 -3.28 -11.59 0.78
C ARG A 103 -2.37 -12.74 1.18
N ARG A 104 -2.43 -13.20 2.45
CA ARG A 104 -1.73 -14.41 2.90
C ARG A 104 -2.12 -15.63 2.08
N GLY A 105 -3.43 -15.86 1.89
CA GLY A 105 -3.91 -16.99 1.07
C GLY A 105 -3.39 -16.93 -0.37
N THR A 106 -3.33 -15.73 -0.95
CA THR A 106 -2.78 -15.51 -2.30
C THR A 106 -1.28 -15.81 -2.36
N ALA A 107 -0.50 -15.33 -1.40
CA ALA A 107 0.94 -15.60 -1.32
C ALA A 107 1.24 -17.10 -1.17
N VAL A 108 0.48 -17.82 -0.32
CA VAL A 108 0.63 -19.28 -0.16
C VAL A 108 0.31 -20.02 -1.45
N ARG A 109 -0.76 -19.63 -2.15
CA ARG A 109 -1.10 -20.22 -3.46
C ARG A 109 -0.01 -19.95 -4.50
N ALA A 110 0.51 -18.72 -4.56
CA ALA A 110 1.58 -18.36 -5.49
C ALA A 110 2.85 -19.17 -5.24
N ALA A 111 3.29 -19.30 -3.97
CA ALA A 111 4.44 -20.12 -3.61
C ALA A 111 4.23 -21.60 -3.98
N LYS A 112 3.02 -22.14 -3.77
CA LYS A 112 2.68 -23.51 -4.18
C LYS A 112 2.78 -23.70 -5.69
N THR A 113 2.23 -22.78 -6.48
CA THR A 113 2.30 -22.81 -7.95
C THR A 113 3.75 -22.75 -8.44
N GLN A 114 4.57 -21.92 -7.80
CA GLN A 114 5.98 -21.72 -8.16
C GLN A 114 6.92 -22.78 -7.54
N ARG A 115 6.38 -23.79 -6.83
CA ARG A 115 7.15 -24.82 -6.09
C ARG A 115 8.19 -24.23 -5.12
N GLN A 116 7.89 -23.08 -4.56
CA GLN A 116 8.72 -22.40 -3.56
C GLN A 116 8.35 -22.84 -2.14
N HIS A 117 9.23 -22.54 -1.18
CA HIS A 117 8.92 -22.72 0.23
C HIS A 117 7.75 -21.84 0.67
N HIS A 118 7.04 -22.29 1.71
CA HIS A 118 5.91 -21.55 2.26
C HIS A 118 6.39 -20.18 2.79
N PRO A 119 5.81 -19.04 2.33
CA PRO A 119 6.39 -17.70 2.48
C PRO A 119 6.30 -17.12 3.92
N PHE A 120 5.76 -17.92 4.85
CA PHE A 120 5.55 -17.55 6.26
C PHE A 120 6.09 -18.64 7.22
N ARG A 121 7.05 -19.48 6.79
CA ARG A 121 7.69 -20.41 7.72
C ARG A 121 8.65 -19.65 8.66
N LYS A 122 8.43 -19.85 9.97
CA LYS A 122 8.98 -19.12 11.14
C LYS A 122 10.50 -18.94 11.27
N GLN A 123 11.33 -19.46 10.37
CA GLN A 123 12.79 -19.40 10.54
C GLN A 123 13.54 -18.68 9.42
N HIS A 124 12.88 -18.36 8.31
CA HIS A 124 13.53 -17.67 7.19
C HIS A 124 12.88 -16.34 6.86
N ASP A 125 11.57 -16.19 7.07
CA ASP A 125 10.84 -14.99 6.65
C ASP A 125 10.20 -14.18 7.79
N LEU A 126 9.92 -14.81 8.95
CA LEU A 126 9.26 -14.18 10.10
C LEU A 126 9.98 -14.54 11.39
N THR A 127 10.19 -13.54 12.25
CA THR A 127 10.84 -13.66 13.55
C THR A 127 9.93 -13.06 14.62
N PRO A 128 9.62 -13.77 15.71
CA PRO A 128 8.88 -13.21 16.83
C PRO A 128 9.67 -12.07 17.48
N ALA A 129 9.03 -10.92 17.70
CA ALA A 129 9.58 -9.77 18.39
C ALA A 129 8.64 -9.35 19.54
N VAL A 130 9.22 -8.80 20.61
CA VAL A 130 8.45 -8.22 21.72
C VAL A 130 8.21 -6.75 21.43
N VAL A 131 6.93 -6.37 21.32
CA VAL A 131 6.46 -5.00 21.08
C VAL A 131 5.55 -4.61 22.23
N ASP A 132 5.98 -3.69 23.08
CA ASP A 132 5.20 -3.17 24.20
C ASP A 132 4.52 -4.27 25.05
N GLY A 133 5.29 -5.32 25.36
CA GLY A 133 4.86 -6.46 26.17
C GLY A 133 4.09 -7.56 25.41
N ARG A 134 3.93 -7.43 24.09
CA ARG A 134 3.18 -8.38 23.23
C ARG A 134 4.14 -9.05 22.24
N SER A 135 3.89 -10.32 21.91
CA SER A 135 4.67 -11.02 20.89
C SER A 135 4.03 -10.83 19.52
N VAL A 136 4.77 -10.24 18.59
CA VAL A 136 4.33 -10.00 17.20
C VAL A 136 5.34 -10.64 16.24
N ASP A 137 4.85 -11.37 15.24
CA ASP A 137 5.71 -11.96 14.20
C ASP A 137 6.06 -10.88 13.16
N LEU A 138 7.34 -10.49 13.08
CA LEU A 138 7.84 -9.48 12.14
C LEU A 138 8.67 -10.11 11.03
N ARG A 139 8.70 -9.45 9.87
CA ARG A 139 9.60 -9.79 8.77
C ARG A 139 11.05 -9.64 9.22
N CYS A 140 11.92 -10.53 8.78
CA CYS A 140 13.37 -10.38 9.03
C CYS A 140 13.90 -9.03 8.52
N THR A 141 13.34 -8.50 7.43
CA THR A 141 13.66 -7.17 6.90
C THR A 141 13.36 -6.03 7.87
N ALA A 142 12.28 -6.15 8.64
CA ALA A 142 11.90 -5.15 9.65
C ALA A 142 12.85 -5.12 10.86
N LEU A 143 13.66 -6.17 11.06
CA LEU A 143 14.59 -6.29 12.19
C LEU A 143 16.05 -5.95 11.82
N GLN A 144 16.32 -5.57 10.57
CA GLN A 144 17.69 -5.39 10.07
C GLN A 144 18.45 -4.23 10.71
N ASP A 145 17.76 -3.22 11.23
CA ASP A 145 18.42 -2.08 11.87
C ASP A 145 18.79 -2.33 13.34
N GLY A 146 18.36 -3.44 13.93
CA GLY A 146 18.67 -3.81 15.31
C GLY A 146 17.94 -2.98 16.37
N GLU A 147 17.11 -2.01 15.96
CA GLU A 147 16.36 -1.17 16.87
C GLU A 147 15.12 -1.90 17.41
N PRO A 148 14.71 -1.66 18.66
CA PRO A 148 13.52 -2.26 19.22
C PRO A 148 12.26 -1.78 18.51
N TRP A 149 11.27 -2.68 18.40
CA TRP A 149 9.96 -2.34 17.85
C TRP A 149 9.00 -1.89 18.96
N THR A 150 8.29 -0.80 18.69
CA THR A 150 7.24 -0.25 19.54
C THR A 150 6.01 0.06 18.68
N ASP A 151 4.86 0.21 19.32
CA ASP A 151 3.62 0.66 18.67
C ASP A 151 3.80 2.04 18.02
N GLU A 152 4.51 2.94 18.70
CA GLU A 152 4.87 4.27 18.20
C GLU A 152 5.67 4.20 16.90
N ARG A 153 6.67 3.30 16.85
CA ARG A 153 7.51 3.10 15.67
C ARG A 153 6.69 2.56 14.50
N PHE A 154 5.81 1.59 14.76
CA PHE A 154 4.90 1.07 13.74
C PHE A 154 3.98 2.18 13.20
N TYR A 155 3.37 2.95 14.09
CA TYR A 155 2.49 4.07 13.73
C TYR A 155 3.21 5.10 12.85
N THR A 156 4.37 5.59 13.32
CA THR A 156 5.20 6.57 12.60
C THR A 156 5.58 6.05 11.22
N LEU A 157 5.96 4.78 11.12
CA LEU A 157 6.37 4.16 9.86
C LEU A 157 5.20 4.08 8.86
N VAL A 158 4.03 3.61 9.30
CA VAL A 158 2.85 3.43 8.43
C VAL A 158 2.29 4.80 8.01
N CYS A 159 2.08 5.72 8.95
CA CYS A 159 1.59 7.07 8.65
C CYS A 159 2.58 7.87 7.80
N GLY A 160 3.88 7.82 8.13
CA GLY A 160 4.92 8.47 7.33
C GLY A 160 5.00 7.91 5.91
N HIS A 161 4.87 6.60 5.73
CA HIS A 161 4.84 5.99 4.41
C HIS A 161 3.60 6.39 3.61
N TYR A 162 2.43 6.47 4.25
CA TYR A 162 1.21 6.93 3.62
C TYR A 162 1.33 8.36 3.12
N GLU A 163 1.80 9.28 3.97
CA GLU A 163 2.04 10.68 3.58
C GLU A 163 3.05 10.80 2.44
N LEU A 164 4.12 9.99 2.46
CA LEU A 164 5.09 9.95 1.37
C LEU A 164 4.46 9.49 0.05
N ILE A 165 3.64 8.44 0.06
CA ILE A 165 2.94 7.97 -1.13
C ILE A 165 1.95 9.04 -1.60
N ARG A 166 1.14 9.57 -0.68
CA ARG A 166 0.14 10.59 -0.96
C ARG A 166 0.76 11.82 -1.64
N ALA A 167 1.83 12.38 -1.07
CA ALA A 167 2.54 13.53 -1.63
C ALA A 167 3.17 13.25 -3.01
N LYS A 168 3.55 11.99 -3.30
CA LYS A 168 4.00 11.60 -4.66
C LYS A 168 2.84 11.52 -5.64
N TRP A 169 1.69 11.03 -5.20
CA TRP A 169 0.48 10.95 -6.01
C TRP A 169 -0.11 12.33 -6.32
N GLU A 170 -0.18 13.21 -5.33
CA GLU A 170 -0.65 14.59 -5.49
C GLU A 170 0.22 15.36 -6.51
N ARG A 171 1.56 15.29 -6.37
CA ARG A 171 2.48 15.89 -7.36
C ARG A 171 2.27 15.36 -8.78
N ARG A 172 2.04 14.05 -8.93
CA ARG A 172 1.76 13.46 -10.24
C ARG A 172 0.44 13.95 -10.82
N TYR A 173 -0.57 14.10 -9.97
CA TYR A 173 -1.88 14.61 -10.38
C TYR A 173 -1.78 16.07 -10.83
N GLU A 174 -1.11 16.93 -10.05
CA GLU A 174 -0.84 18.33 -10.41
C GLU A 174 -0.12 18.44 -11.75
N GLN A 175 0.89 17.59 -12.00
CA GLN A 175 1.59 17.57 -13.28
C GLN A 175 0.65 17.20 -14.44
N ILE A 176 -0.18 16.17 -14.27
CA ILE A 176 -1.15 15.75 -15.29
C ILE A 176 -2.18 16.86 -15.57
N GLU A 177 -2.66 17.54 -14.53
CA GLU A 177 -3.60 18.66 -14.68
C GLU A 177 -2.95 19.85 -15.39
N TYR A 178 -1.70 20.17 -15.07
CA TYR A 178 -0.92 21.21 -15.74
C TYR A 178 -0.71 20.89 -17.22
N GLU A 179 -0.30 19.66 -17.55
CA GLU A 179 -0.14 19.20 -18.93
C GLU A 179 -1.49 19.24 -19.68
N ALA A 180 -2.58 18.78 -19.04
CA ALA A 180 -3.93 18.84 -19.61
C ALA A 180 -4.41 20.29 -19.80
N HIS A 181 -4.00 21.22 -18.94
CA HIS A 181 -4.27 22.64 -19.11
C HIS A 181 -3.52 23.22 -20.30
N ILE A 182 -2.21 22.96 -20.44
CA ILE A 182 -1.42 23.38 -21.60
C ILE A 182 -2.04 22.86 -22.90
N VAL A 183 -2.40 21.57 -22.96
CA VAL A 183 -3.02 20.97 -24.14
C VAL A 183 -4.37 21.65 -24.47
N ARG A 184 -5.18 21.98 -23.46
CA ARG A 184 -6.44 22.71 -23.67
C ARG A 184 -6.20 24.12 -24.21
N GLU A 185 -5.27 24.88 -23.66
CA GLU A 185 -4.94 26.22 -24.13
C GLU A 185 -4.35 26.19 -25.55
N TYR A 186 -3.45 25.25 -25.84
CA TYR A 186 -2.92 25.07 -27.18
C TYR A 186 -4.01 24.76 -28.22
N ARG A 187 -4.95 23.87 -27.89
CA ARG A 187 -6.11 23.58 -28.74
C ARG A 187 -6.99 24.81 -28.98
N LYS A 188 -7.21 25.64 -27.96
CA LYS A 188 -7.94 26.91 -28.12
C LYS A 188 -7.20 27.89 -29.03
N ARG A 189 -5.88 28.02 -28.88
CA ARG A 189 -5.06 28.90 -29.74
C ARG A 189 -5.08 28.47 -31.20
N ILE A 190 -4.99 27.16 -31.48
CA ILE A 190 -5.20 26.62 -32.83
C ILE A 190 -6.58 26.98 -33.35
N ALA A 191 -7.64 26.77 -32.55
CA ALA A 191 -9.01 27.07 -32.95
C ALA A 191 -9.24 28.58 -33.22
N ARG A 192 -8.45 29.46 -32.61
CA ARG A 192 -8.47 30.91 -32.85
C ARG A 192 -7.56 31.37 -34.00
N GLY A 193 -6.79 30.47 -34.62
CA GLY A 193 -5.86 30.80 -35.70
C GLY A 193 -4.60 31.55 -35.23
N GLU A 194 -4.28 31.52 -33.94
CA GLU A 194 -3.17 32.27 -33.32
C GLU A 194 -1.81 31.54 -33.40
N MET A 195 -1.68 30.58 -34.32
CA MET A 195 -0.53 29.68 -34.45
C MET A 195 0.31 29.90 -35.71
N ASP A 196 -0.08 30.83 -36.58
CA ASP A 196 0.69 31.23 -37.77
C ASP A 196 1.20 32.67 -37.63
N ALA A 197 2.40 32.81 -37.07
CA ALA A 197 3.29 33.98 -37.18
C ALA A 197 4.75 33.53 -36.98
#